data_AF-A0A4R5KK14-F1
#
_entry.id   AF-A0A4R5KK14-F1
#
_cell.length_a   1.000
_cell.length_b   1.000
_cell.length_c   1.000
_cell.angle_alpha   90.00
_cell.angle_beta   90.00
_cell.angle_gamma   90.00
#
_symmetry.space_group_name_H-M   'P 1'
#
loop_
_entity.id
_entity.type
_entity.pdbx_description
1 polymer ?
#
loop_
_entity_poly.entity_id
_entity_poly.type
_entity_poly.pdbx_seq_one_letter_code
_entity_poly.pdbx_strand_id
1 'polypeptide(L)'
;MSRQYNRELELKERFNRFIADKITGTAEDYYSRLSVEDFEDIKTTLKDIHNIITYKTTIRFIEWVSDRFPYVKENYQVYLDQVLGTRPNDNGFDLIVTGEVNIIAEIKCNKPINNGYKFGPQQKNGLIKDIRGLLEGKSKVKSIDPAVAFKFLVIYDFGDHTLLAAQHLIKNLSTDIKDKVKIHEDNIELTLDSVYIVFIK
;
A
#
# COMPACT_ATOMS: atom_id res chain seq x y z
N MET A 1 42.91 19.03 12.47
CA MET A 1 42.26 19.75 11.37
C MET A 1 40.95 19.06 11.07
N SER A 2 39.79 19.69 11.26
CA SER A 2 38.52 19.10 10.81
C SER A 2 38.48 19.16 9.28
N ARG A 3 38.15 18.04 8.63
CA ARG A 3 37.86 18.07 7.19
C ARG A 3 36.68 19.02 6.97
N GLN A 4 36.88 20.01 6.10
CA GLN A 4 35.81 20.90 5.68
C GLN A 4 34.70 20.06 5.02
N TYR A 5 33.47 20.24 5.48
CA TYR A 5 32.32 19.52 4.95
C TYR A 5 32.13 19.81 3.45
N ASN A 6 32.05 18.75 2.64
CA ASN A 6 31.77 18.84 1.20
C ASN A 6 30.42 18.17 0.91
N ARG A 7 29.40 19.00 0.70
CA ARG A 7 28.02 18.56 0.43
C ARG A 7 27.89 17.78 -0.88
N GLU A 8 28.62 18.17 -1.92
CA GLU A 8 28.55 17.51 -3.22
C GLU A 8 29.13 16.09 -3.15
N LEU A 9 30.27 15.94 -2.47
CA LEU A 9 30.89 14.62 -2.27
C LEU A 9 29.95 13.68 -1.50
N GLU A 10 29.31 14.17 -0.43
CA GLU A 10 28.33 13.36 0.32
C GLU A 10 27.15 12.90 -0.55
N LEU A 11 26.58 13.82 -1.34
CA LEU A 11 25.46 13.50 -2.24
C LEU A 11 25.88 12.47 -3.30
N LYS A 12 27.06 12.66 -3.89
CA LYS A 12 27.68 11.76 -4.87
C LYS A 12 27.89 10.37 -4.29
N GLU A 13 28.53 10.27 -3.13
CA GLU A 13 28.78 8.98 -2.46
C GLU A 13 27.48 8.24 -2.14
N ARG A 14 26.47 8.95 -1.63
CA ARG A 14 25.16 8.36 -1.31
C ARG A 14 24.44 7.87 -2.55
N PHE A 15 24.45 8.65 -3.63
CA PHE A 15 23.83 8.26 -4.90
C PHE A 15 24.53 7.04 -5.52
N ASN A 16 25.86 7.10 -5.67
CA ASN A 16 26.63 6.00 -6.26
C ASN A 16 26.46 4.69 -5.48
N ARG A 17 26.46 4.77 -4.14
CA ARG A 17 26.19 3.60 -3.29
C ARG A 17 24.81 3.02 -3.55
N PHE A 18 23.77 3.86 -3.66
CA PHE A 18 22.42 3.38 -3.96
C PHE A 18 22.35 2.66 -5.31
N ILE A 19 22.91 3.25 -6.37
CA ILE A 19 22.91 2.66 -7.71
C ILE A 19 23.68 1.33 -7.72
N ALA A 20 24.86 1.31 -7.11
CA ALA A 20 25.67 0.10 -6.98
C ALA A 20 24.92 -1.01 -6.22
N ASP A 21 24.40 -0.72 -5.04
CA ASP A 21 23.78 -1.71 -4.16
C ASP A 21 22.43 -2.23 -4.68
N LYS A 22 21.68 -1.41 -5.43
CA LYS A 22 20.28 -1.70 -5.78
C LYS A 22 20.01 -1.90 -7.26
N ILE A 23 20.88 -1.44 -8.16
CA ILE A 23 20.60 -1.44 -9.60
C ILE A 23 21.66 -2.23 -10.37
N THR A 24 22.94 -1.88 -10.23
CA THR A 24 23.98 -2.38 -11.13
C THR A 24 24.83 -3.50 -10.53
N GLY A 25 24.96 -3.55 -9.20
CA GLY A 25 25.89 -4.45 -8.52
C GLY A 25 27.38 -4.04 -8.65
N THR A 26 27.69 -2.93 -9.32
CA THR A 26 29.07 -2.44 -9.51
C THR A 26 29.27 -1.06 -8.89
N ALA A 27 30.44 -0.86 -8.28
CA ALA A 27 30.81 0.41 -7.67
C ALA A 27 31.47 1.31 -8.70
N GLU A 28 30.70 2.23 -9.29
CA GLU A 28 31.19 3.20 -10.28
C GLU A 28 30.70 4.62 -9.95
N ASP A 29 31.24 5.59 -10.69
CA ASP A 29 30.81 6.99 -10.59
C ASP A 29 29.62 7.29 -11.50
N TYR A 30 28.43 6.91 -11.05
CA TYR A 30 27.18 7.17 -11.77
C TYR A 30 26.75 8.62 -11.69
N TYR A 31 26.95 9.27 -10.53
CA TYR A 31 26.57 10.67 -10.30
C TYR A 31 27.19 11.60 -11.33
N SER A 32 28.50 11.47 -11.59
CA SER A 32 29.19 12.35 -12.53
C SER A 32 28.92 12.02 -14.00
N ARG A 33 28.16 10.96 -14.30
CA ARG A 33 27.70 10.62 -15.65
C ARG A 33 26.34 11.22 -15.99
N LEU A 34 25.64 11.80 -15.02
CA LEU A 34 24.29 12.34 -15.17
C LEU A 34 24.31 13.88 -15.15
N SER A 35 23.52 14.47 -16.02
CA SER A 35 23.18 15.88 -16.02
C SER A 35 22.09 16.19 -14.98
N VAL A 36 21.82 17.49 -14.75
CA VAL A 36 20.72 17.91 -13.87
C VAL A 36 19.38 17.49 -14.46
N GLU A 37 19.24 17.57 -15.77
CA GLU A 37 18.08 17.12 -16.53
C GLU A 37 17.84 15.61 -16.32
N ASP A 38 18.89 14.79 -16.38
CA ASP A 38 18.78 13.35 -16.10
C ASP A 38 18.29 13.08 -14.66
N PHE A 39 18.72 13.88 -13.68
CA PHE A 39 18.21 13.75 -12.30
C PHE A 39 16.72 14.14 -12.19
N GLU A 40 16.24 15.12 -12.96
CA GLU A 40 14.82 15.48 -13.02
C GLU A 40 13.98 14.40 -13.73
N ASP A 41 14.52 13.82 -14.81
CA ASP A 41 13.88 12.70 -15.50
C ASP A 41 13.78 11.48 -14.58
N ILE A 42 14.86 11.16 -13.86
CA ILE A 42 14.84 10.12 -12.83
C ILE A 42 13.74 10.41 -11.81
N LYS A 43 13.65 11.62 -11.23
CA LYS A 43 12.57 11.94 -10.28
C LYS A 43 11.18 11.71 -10.87
N THR A 44 10.99 12.08 -12.14
CA THR A 44 9.71 11.90 -12.84
C THR A 44 9.39 10.41 -13.01
N THR A 45 10.34 9.59 -13.44
CA THR A 45 10.18 8.14 -13.54
C THR A 45 9.97 7.48 -12.17
N LEU A 46 10.68 7.93 -11.13
CA LEU A 46 10.55 7.40 -9.77
C LEU A 46 9.16 7.67 -9.18
N LYS A 47 8.40 8.64 -9.70
CA LYS A 47 6.99 8.85 -9.31
C LYS A 47 6.14 7.59 -9.52
N ASP A 48 6.45 6.80 -10.55
CA ASP A 48 5.74 5.55 -10.85
C ASP A 48 6.11 4.39 -9.93
N ILE A 49 7.16 4.52 -9.11
CA ILE A 49 7.49 3.49 -8.10
C ILE A 49 6.32 3.26 -7.17
N HIS A 50 5.59 4.32 -6.78
CA HIS A 50 4.41 4.16 -5.94
C HIS A 50 3.38 3.25 -6.61
N ASN A 51 3.13 3.47 -7.91
CA ASN A 51 2.20 2.65 -8.69
C ASN A 51 2.69 1.20 -8.81
N ILE A 52 3.99 0.98 -9.00
CA ILE A 52 4.60 -0.35 -9.05
C ILE A 52 4.43 -1.10 -7.73
N ILE A 53 4.69 -0.43 -6.59
CA ILE A 53 4.54 -1.04 -5.26
C ILE A 53 3.07 -1.40 -5.03
N THR A 54 2.14 -0.48 -5.30
CA THR A 54 0.71 -0.73 -5.19
C THR A 54 0.28 -1.93 -6.04
N TYR A 55 0.67 -1.95 -7.32
CA TYR A 55 0.39 -3.07 -8.21
C TYR A 55 0.88 -4.43 -7.68
N LYS A 56 2.15 -4.51 -7.26
CA LYS A 56 2.71 -5.75 -6.70
C LYS A 56 2.02 -6.19 -5.41
N THR A 57 1.66 -5.21 -4.57
CA THR A 57 0.93 -5.45 -3.32
C THR A 57 -0.47 -5.98 -3.59
N THR A 58 -1.17 -5.42 -4.58
CA THR A 58 -2.49 -5.89 -5.00
C THR A 58 -2.43 -7.33 -5.50
N ILE A 59 -1.47 -7.70 -6.36
CA ILE A 59 -1.33 -9.09 -6.83
C ILE A 59 -1.15 -10.06 -5.66
N ARG A 60 -0.22 -9.76 -4.75
CA ARG A 60 0.03 -10.59 -3.56
C ARG A 60 -1.16 -10.65 -2.63
N PHE A 61 -1.97 -9.59 -2.57
CA PHE A 61 -3.21 -9.62 -1.85
C PHE A 61 -4.25 -10.53 -2.51
N ILE A 62 -4.36 -10.56 -3.85
CA ILE A 62 -5.23 -11.52 -4.54
C ILE A 62 -4.81 -12.95 -4.20
N GLU A 63 -3.51 -13.26 -4.26
CA GLU A 63 -2.98 -14.57 -3.86
C GLU A 63 -3.39 -14.91 -2.42
N TRP A 64 -3.20 -13.97 -1.48
CA TRP A 64 -3.57 -14.13 -0.08
C TRP A 64 -5.07 -14.38 0.13
N VAL A 65 -5.94 -13.72 -0.66
CA VAL A 65 -7.39 -13.92 -0.63
C VAL A 65 -7.75 -15.27 -1.26
N SER A 66 -7.14 -15.66 -2.39
CA SER A 66 -7.38 -16.96 -3.04
C SER A 66 -7.08 -18.13 -2.12
N ASP A 67 -6.09 -18.02 -1.24
CA ASP A 67 -5.79 -19.07 -0.26
C ASP A 67 -6.88 -19.24 0.81
N ARG A 68 -7.71 -18.22 1.03
CA ARG A 68 -8.76 -18.18 2.07
C ARG A 68 -10.18 -18.35 1.52
N PHE A 69 -10.39 -18.03 0.25
CA PHE A 69 -11.70 -18.05 -0.41
C PHE A 69 -11.62 -18.93 -1.65
N PRO A 70 -12.13 -20.18 -1.60
CA PRO A 70 -12.09 -21.11 -2.74
C PRO A 70 -12.66 -20.51 -4.03
N TYR A 71 -13.76 -19.77 -3.93
CA TYR A 71 -14.35 -19.04 -5.07
C TYR A 71 -13.37 -18.08 -5.74
N VAL A 72 -12.55 -17.35 -4.97
CA VAL A 72 -11.55 -16.42 -5.50
C VAL A 72 -10.40 -17.17 -6.16
N LYS A 73 -10.05 -18.35 -5.64
CA LYS A 73 -9.05 -19.23 -6.26
C LYS A 73 -9.51 -19.76 -7.61
N GLU A 74 -10.74 -20.23 -7.69
CA GLU A 74 -11.34 -20.75 -8.94
C GLU A 74 -11.47 -19.66 -10.02
N ASN A 75 -11.68 -18.42 -9.60
CA ASN A 75 -11.84 -17.26 -10.48
C ASN A 75 -10.61 -16.34 -10.51
N TYR A 76 -9.43 -16.83 -10.11
CA TYR A 76 -8.22 -16.02 -9.92
C TYR A 76 -7.88 -15.13 -11.12
N GLN A 77 -7.93 -15.71 -12.33
CA GLN A 77 -7.57 -14.98 -13.55
C GLN A 77 -8.51 -13.79 -13.82
N VAL A 78 -9.80 -13.91 -13.48
CA VAL A 78 -10.78 -12.83 -13.64
C VAL A 78 -10.39 -11.62 -12.79
N TYR A 79 -10.01 -11.85 -11.53
CA TYR A 79 -9.62 -10.78 -10.61
C TYR A 79 -8.22 -10.23 -10.89
N LEU A 80 -7.31 -11.07 -11.39
CA LEU A 80 -6.02 -10.61 -11.87
C LEU A 80 -6.19 -9.66 -13.08
N ASP A 81 -7.02 -10.05 -14.06
CA ASP A 81 -7.29 -9.24 -15.25
C ASP A 81 -7.97 -7.91 -14.90
N GLN A 82 -8.86 -7.91 -13.90
CA GLN A 82 -9.44 -6.68 -13.36
C GLN A 82 -8.36 -5.72 -12.85
N VAL A 83 -7.40 -6.21 -12.07
CA VAL A 83 -6.31 -5.38 -11.54
C VAL A 83 -5.38 -4.91 -12.66
N LEU A 84 -5.09 -5.76 -13.65
CA LEU A 84 -4.31 -5.40 -14.83
C LEU A 84 -5.00 -4.33 -15.70
N GLY A 85 -6.34 -4.35 -15.76
CA GLY A 85 -7.14 -3.42 -16.55
C GLY A 85 -7.46 -2.09 -15.87
N THR A 86 -7.23 -1.98 -14.56
CA THR A 86 -7.59 -0.78 -13.78
C THR A 86 -6.56 0.33 -13.96
N ARG A 87 -7.00 1.53 -14.35
CA ARG A 87 -6.12 2.70 -14.46
C ARG A 87 -5.80 3.27 -13.09
N PRO A 88 -4.62 3.86 -12.87
CA PRO A 88 -4.23 4.47 -11.57
C PRO A 88 -5.18 5.54 -10.99
N ASN A 89 -6.16 6.03 -11.77
CA ASN A 89 -7.13 7.05 -11.37
C ASN A 89 -8.58 6.55 -11.42
N ASP A 90 -8.80 5.26 -11.61
CA ASP A 90 -10.15 4.71 -11.65
C ASP A 90 -10.79 4.84 -10.25
N ASN A 91 -12.00 5.38 -10.25
CA ASN A 91 -12.71 5.70 -9.02
C ASN A 91 -13.37 4.42 -8.50
N GLY A 92 -12.72 3.70 -7.59
CA GLY A 92 -13.24 2.42 -7.10
C GLY A 92 -12.60 1.96 -5.80
N PHE A 93 -12.89 0.71 -5.44
CA PHE A 93 -12.01 -0.08 -4.59
C PHE A 93 -10.89 -0.66 -5.46
N ASP A 94 -9.72 -0.86 -4.87
CA ASP A 94 -8.56 -1.40 -5.58
C ASP A 94 -8.75 -2.89 -5.95
N LEU A 95 -9.61 -3.61 -5.23
CA LEU A 95 -10.12 -4.93 -5.60
C LEU A 95 -11.62 -5.03 -5.28
N ILE A 96 -12.39 -5.59 -6.22
CA ILE A 96 -13.81 -5.94 -6.03
C ILE A 96 -14.02 -7.36 -6.52
N VAL A 97 -14.42 -8.25 -5.62
CA VAL A 97 -14.88 -9.61 -5.93
C VAL A 97 -16.40 -9.61 -5.76
N THR A 98 -17.13 -10.07 -6.77
CA THR A 98 -18.59 -10.28 -6.69
C THR A 98 -18.93 -11.68 -7.18
N GLY A 99 -19.86 -12.35 -6.50
CA GLY A 99 -20.27 -13.71 -6.83
C GLY A 99 -20.79 -14.46 -5.60
N GLU A 100 -20.32 -15.69 -5.41
CA GLU A 100 -20.66 -16.50 -4.21
C GLU A 100 -20.13 -15.86 -2.91
N VAL A 101 -19.03 -15.12 -3.03
CA VAL A 101 -18.52 -14.26 -1.97
C VAL A 101 -18.29 -12.86 -2.53
N ASN A 102 -18.55 -11.86 -1.69
CA ASN A 102 -18.28 -10.47 -2.01
C ASN A 102 -17.08 -9.98 -1.19
N ILE A 103 -16.11 -9.34 -1.85
CA ILE A 103 -14.91 -8.79 -1.21
C ILE A 103 -14.63 -7.41 -1.77
N ILE A 104 -14.34 -6.46 -0.90
CA ILE A 104 -13.86 -5.12 -1.27
C ILE A 104 -12.57 -4.81 -0.52
N ALA A 105 -11.59 -4.24 -1.23
CA ALA A 105 -10.31 -3.90 -0.62
C ALA A 105 -9.73 -2.56 -1.09
N GLU A 106 -9.01 -1.92 -0.18
CA GLU A 106 -8.20 -0.73 -0.42
C GLU A 106 -6.73 -1.04 -0.12
N ILE A 107 -5.85 -0.78 -1.08
CA ILE A 107 -4.41 -1.01 -0.97
C ILE A 107 -3.70 0.33 -0.69
N LYS A 108 -2.89 0.37 0.36
CA LYS A 108 -2.11 1.55 0.77
C LYS A 108 -0.64 1.20 0.96
N CYS A 109 0.20 1.78 0.10
CA CYS A 109 1.64 1.51 0.07
C CYS A 109 2.49 2.65 0.62
N ASN A 110 1.86 3.62 1.28
CA ASN A 110 2.57 4.77 1.83
C ASN A 110 3.32 4.36 3.11
N LYS A 111 4.65 4.48 3.09
CA LYS A 111 5.47 4.28 4.29
C LYS A 111 5.04 5.28 5.38
N PRO A 112 4.80 4.84 6.63
CA PRO A 112 4.49 5.77 7.71
C PRO A 112 5.63 6.77 7.91
N ILE A 113 5.29 8.02 8.22
CA ILE A 113 6.28 9.08 8.49
C ILE A 113 6.73 9.06 9.97
N ASN A 114 7.61 9.99 10.39
CA ASN A 114 8.08 10.12 11.79
C ASN A 114 8.72 8.83 12.35
N ASN A 115 9.84 8.41 11.76
CA ASN A 115 10.55 7.15 12.08
C ASN A 115 9.74 5.88 11.83
N GLY A 116 8.57 5.96 11.17
CA GLY A 116 7.80 4.79 10.75
C GLY A 116 6.71 4.35 11.74
N TYR A 117 6.61 4.94 12.93
CA TYR A 117 5.71 4.46 13.99
C TYR A 117 4.32 5.08 13.97
N LYS A 118 4.07 6.10 13.14
CA LYS A 118 2.78 6.80 13.06
C LYS A 118 2.50 7.25 11.65
N PHE A 119 1.24 7.15 11.23
CA PHE A 119 0.78 7.82 10.02
C PHE A 119 0.72 9.34 10.25
N GLY A 120 1.21 10.09 9.27
CA GLY A 120 1.08 11.55 9.27
C GLY A 120 -0.38 12.00 9.15
N PRO A 121 -0.70 13.28 9.41
CA PRO A 121 -2.08 13.77 9.36
C PRO A 121 -2.79 13.46 8.03
N GLN A 122 -2.13 13.71 6.89
CA GLN A 122 -2.70 13.43 5.57
C GLN A 122 -2.90 11.92 5.33
N GLN A 123 -1.92 11.10 5.69
CA GLN A 123 -2.01 9.63 5.60
C GLN A 123 -3.15 9.09 6.46
N LYS A 124 -3.24 9.54 7.71
CA LYS A 124 -4.29 9.17 8.65
C LYS A 124 -5.67 9.52 8.10
N ASN A 125 -5.86 10.74 7.58
CA ASN A 125 -7.13 11.17 7.03
C ASN A 125 -7.54 10.35 5.80
N GLY A 126 -6.58 10.02 4.94
CA GLY A 126 -6.79 9.10 3.81
C GLY A 126 -7.25 7.73 4.28
N LEU A 127 -6.52 7.11 5.22
CA LEU A 127 -6.87 5.80 5.76
C LEU A 127 -8.26 5.78 6.42
N ILE A 128 -8.62 6.82 7.19
CA ILE A 128 -9.94 6.92 7.80
C ILE A 128 -11.04 7.04 6.74
N LYS A 129 -10.80 7.83 5.68
CA LYS A 129 -11.73 7.95 4.55
C LYS A 129 -11.93 6.59 3.87
N ASP A 130 -10.86 5.83 3.67
CA ASP A 130 -10.91 4.51 3.05
C ASP A 130 -11.63 3.49 3.94
N ILE A 131 -11.36 3.49 5.26
CA ILE A 131 -12.09 2.67 6.25
C ILE A 131 -13.58 2.97 6.19
N ARG A 132 -13.98 4.24 6.19
CA ARG A 132 -15.38 4.63 6.06
C ARG A 132 -15.97 4.20 4.72
N GLY A 133 -15.23 4.38 3.63
CA GLY A 133 -15.63 3.90 2.31
C GLY A 133 -15.85 2.39 2.27
N LEU A 134 -15.04 1.60 2.99
CA LEU A 134 -15.21 0.16 3.12
C LEU A 134 -16.42 -0.20 3.98
N LEU A 135 -16.77 0.58 5.01
CA LEU A 135 -17.92 0.31 5.90
C LEU A 135 -19.25 0.77 5.32
N GLU A 136 -19.28 1.95 4.69
CA GLU A 136 -20.49 2.68 4.29
C GLU A 136 -20.68 2.71 2.78
N GLY A 137 -19.64 2.35 2.02
CA GLY A 137 -19.63 2.37 0.57
C GLY A 137 -19.01 3.65 0.01
N LYS A 138 -18.60 3.59 -1.26
CA LYS A 138 -18.09 4.75 -2.00
C LYS A 138 -19.19 5.27 -2.93
N SER A 139 -19.43 6.58 -2.92
CA SER A 139 -20.52 7.22 -3.70
C SER A 139 -20.52 6.91 -5.21
N LYS A 140 -19.35 6.60 -5.78
CA LYS A 140 -19.18 6.24 -7.20
C LYS A 140 -19.25 4.73 -7.48
N VAL A 141 -19.28 3.89 -6.45
CA VAL A 141 -19.33 2.42 -6.55
C VAL A 141 -20.70 1.97 -6.06
N LYS A 142 -21.62 1.72 -6.99
CA LYS A 142 -22.97 1.20 -6.68
C LYS A 142 -23.10 -0.30 -6.92
N SER A 143 -22.06 -0.95 -7.44
CA SER A 143 -22.08 -2.34 -7.87
C SER A 143 -22.03 -3.35 -6.72
N ILE A 144 -21.69 -2.91 -5.51
CA ILE A 144 -21.56 -3.78 -4.35
C ILE A 144 -22.04 -3.06 -3.09
N ASP A 145 -22.90 -3.75 -2.32
CA ASP A 145 -23.29 -3.31 -0.98
C ASP A 145 -22.20 -3.76 0.01
N PRO A 146 -21.54 -2.82 0.71
CA PRO A 146 -20.55 -3.17 1.72
C PRO A 146 -21.11 -4.09 2.80
N ALA A 147 -22.40 -4.01 3.16
CA ALA A 147 -22.97 -4.81 4.25
C ALA A 147 -22.86 -6.33 4.01
N VAL A 148 -22.77 -6.75 2.74
CA VAL A 148 -22.67 -8.16 2.34
C VAL A 148 -21.27 -8.56 1.86
N ALA A 149 -20.25 -7.71 2.08
CA ALA A 149 -18.89 -7.93 1.61
C ALA A 149 -17.86 -8.04 2.75
N PHE A 150 -16.87 -8.92 2.59
CA PHE A 150 -15.66 -8.87 3.42
C PHE A 150 -14.83 -7.64 3.04
N LYS A 151 -14.27 -6.95 4.04
CA LYS A 151 -13.64 -5.65 3.86
C LYS A 151 -12.19 -5.69 4.30
N PHE A 152 -11.29 -5.26 3.42
CA PHE A 152 -9.87 -5.26 3.71
C PHE A 152 -9.24 -3.90 3.47
N LEU A 153 -8.55 -3.39 4.49
CA LEU A 153 -7.59 -2.32 4.33
C LEU A 153 -6.20 -2.96 4.27
N VAL A 154 -5.68 -3.11 3.07
CA VAL A 154 -4.39 -3.73 2.82
C VAL A 154 -3.31 -2.67 2.92
N ILE A 155 -2.28 -2.92 3.73
CA ILE A 155 -1.16 -2.01 3.90
C ILE A 155 0.13 -2.75 3.55
N TYR A 156 0.99 -2.10 2.76
CA TYR A 156 2.31 -2.65 2.48
C TYR A 156 3.12 -2.79 3.77
N ASP A 157 3.67 -3.97 3.99
CA ASP A 157 4.41 -4.31 5.20
C ASP A 157 5.86 -3.81 5.14
N PHE A 158 6.14 -2.71 5.84
CA PHE A 158 7.48 -2.18 6.05
C PHE A 158 8.13 -2.69 7.35
N GLY A 159 7.62 -3.80 7.91
CA GLY A 159 8.02 -4.38 9.19
C GLY A 159 7.30 -3.74 10.38
N ASP A 160 7.92 -3.86 11.57
CA ASP A 160 7.35 -3.44 12.86
C ASP A 160 6.80 -2.01 12.86
N HIS A 161 7.41 -1.12 12.08
CA HIS A 161 6.96 0.25 11.88
C HIS A 161 5.50 0.32 11.39
N THR A 162 5.14 -0.44 10.35
CA THR A 162 3.78 -0.42 9.80
C THR A 162 2.76 -0.97 10.81
N LEU A 163 3.10 -2.04 11.52
CA LEU A 163 2.25 -2.62 12.55
C LEU A 163 1.95 -1.61 13.67
N LEU A 164 3.00 -0.97 14.21
CA LEU A 164 2.87 0.00 15.29
C LEU A 164 2.10 1.25 14.82
N ALA A 165 2.29 1.69 13.57
CA ALA A 165 1.53 2.77 12.99
C ALA A 165 0.03 2.44 12.86
N ALA A 166 -0.31 1.20 12.46
CA ALA A 166 -1.69 0.73 12.38
C ALA A 166 -2.36 0.59 13.75
N GLN A 167 -1.65 0.04 14.74
CA GLN A 167 -2.15 0.00 16.12
C GLN A 167 -2.40 1.41 16.68
N HIS A 168 -1.47 2.34 16.41
CA HIS A 168 -1.66 3.74 16.77
C HIS A 168 -2.87 4.36 16.04
N LEU A 169 -3.09 4.05 14.76
CA LEU A 169 -4.29 4.49 14.02
C LEU A 169 -5.56 4.01 14.72
N ILE A 170 -5.69 2.70 14.94
CA ILE A 170 -6.88 2.06 15.55
C ILE A 170 -7.19 2.66 16.92
N LYS A 171 -6.17 2.83 17.77
CA LYS A 171 -6.33 3.44 19.10
C LYS A 171 -7.00 4.82 19.05
N ASN A 172 -6.72 5.57 17.98
CA ASN A 172 -7.14 6.96 17.77
C ASN A 172 -8.26 7.10 16.72
N LEU A 173 -8.96 6.02 16.36
CA LEU A 173 -10.20 6.09 15.59
C LEU A 173 -11.34 6.60 16.49
N SER A 174 -12.33 7.21 15.84
CA SER A 174 -13.56 7.62 16.51
C SER A 174 -14.41 6.41 16.92
N THR A 175 -15.18 6.56 17.99
CA THR A 175 -15.91 5.45 18.64
C THR A 175 -16.94 4.77 17.74
N ASP A 176 -17.45 5.47 16.73
CA ASP A 176 -18.40 4.96 15.72
C ASP A 176 -17.82 3.88 14.80
N ILE A 177 -16.50 3.87 14.58
CA ILE A 177 -15.83 2.92 13.68
C ILE A 177 -14.77 2.07 14.39
N LYS A 178 -14.30 2.47 15.56
CA LYS A 178 -13.16 1.83 16.25
C LYS A 178 -13.34 0.33 16.46
N ASP A 179 -14.52 -0.09 16.92
CA ASP A 179 -14.80 -1.51 17.21
C ASP A 179 -15.02 -2.35 15.95
N LYS A 180 -15.14 -1.70 14.78
CA LYS A 180 -15.31 -2.33 13.46
C LYS A 180 -13.99 -2.46 12.71
N VAL A 181 -12.85 -2.06 13.27
CA VAL A 181 -11.55 -2.13 12.60
C VAL A 181 -10.61 -3.02 13.40
N LYS A 182 -10.11 -4.08 12.77
CA LYS A 182 -9.27 -5.09 13.41
C LYS A 182 -8.03 -5.34 12.57
N ILE A 183 -6.88 -5.60 13.20
CA ILE A 183 -5.74 -6.19 12.49
C ILE A 183 -6.06 -7.67 12.29
N HIS A 184 -5.87 -8.17 11.07
CA HIS A 184 -6.05 -9.59 10.80
C HIS A 184 -4.91 -10.40 11.42
N GLU A 185 -5.27 -11.50 12.08
CA GLU A 185 -4.38 -12.54 12.55
C GLU A 185 -4.98 -13.88 12.08
N ASP A 186 -4.16 -14.89 11.79
CA ASP A 186 -4.62 -16.14 11.16
C ASP A 186 -5.69 -16.90 11.97
N ASN A 187 -5.76 -16.64 13.29
CA ASN A 187 -6.74 -17.26 14.18
C ASN A 187 -8.06 -16.48 14.32
N ILE A 188 -8.18 -15.33 13.65
CA ILE A 188 -9.37 -14.47 13.73
C ILE A 188 -10.32 -14.80 12.58
N GLU A 189 -11.54 -15.22 12.94
CA GLU A 189 -12.62 -15.40 11.98
C GLU A 189 -12.98 -14.06 11.30
N LEU A 190 -13.14 -14.11 9.99
CA LEU A 190 -13.55 -12.97 9.18
C LEU A 190 -15.06 -12.78 9.26
N THR A 191 -15.50 -11.56 9.55
CA THR A 191 -16.91 -11.19 9.65
C THR A 191 -17.24 -10.05 8.69
N LEU A 192 -18.51 -9.96 8.29
CA LEU A 192 -18.97 -8.92 7.35
C LEU A 192 -19.14 -7.55 8.01
N ASP A 193 -19.16 -7.44 9.32
CA ASP A 193 -19.33 -6.15 10.02
C ASP A 193 -18.02 -5.37 10.25
N SER A 194 -16.88 -6.02 9.98
CA SER A 194 -15.55 -5.54 10.32
C SER A 194 -14.72 -5.23 9.06
N VAL A 195 -13.83 -4.23 9.17
CA VAL A 195 -12.71 -3.99 8.26
C VAL A 195 -11.47 -4.61 8.85
N TYR A 196 -10.83 -5.48 8.08
CA TYR A 196 -9.60 -6.15 8.46
C TYR A 196 -8.39 -5.45 7.84
N ILE A 197 -7.47 -4.98 8.69
CA ILE A 197 -6.17 -4.49 8.26
C ILE A 197 -5.27 -5.69 8.01
N VAL A 198 -4.82 -5.85 6.77
CA VAL A 198 -3.93 -6.95 6.34
C VAL A 198 -2.60 -6.36 5.89
N PHE A 199 -1.50 -6.96 6.33
CA PHE A 199 -0.16 -6.56 5.94
C PHE A 199 0.36 -7.48 4.84
N ILE A 200 0.76 -6.92 3.70
CA ILE A 200 1.29 -7.66 2.55
C ILE A 200 2.67 -7.12 2.20
N LYS A 201 3.66 -8.01 2.05
CA LYS A 201 5.03 -7.67 1.61
C LYS A 201 5.16 -7.65 0.12
#